data_AF-A0A534H4E3-F1
#
_entry.id   AF-A0A534H4E3-F1
#
_cell.length_a   1.000
_cell.length_b   1.000
_cell.length_c   1.000
_cell.angle_alpha   90.00
_cell.angle_beta   90.00
_cell.angle_gamma   90.00
#
_symmetry.space_group_name_H-M   'P 1'
#
loop_
_entity.id
_entity.type
_entity.pdbx_description
1 polymer ?
#
loop_
_entity_poly.entity_id
_entity_poly.type
_entity_poly.pdbx_seq_one_letter_code
_entity_poly.pdbx_strand_id
1 'polypeptide(L)'
;MEARSTLQSTVASNSVLRSSERHFYLWMAGVFVLMAFGGFTPTYWAPVASGTFHGPPILHIHGALLFSWTLFYLMQTAWIASGHTPTHRAWGLAGIALFSVMMCSIVVAQITVVRLADAHGYGDAGRRFAAVALCGLPVLIGFFSLAI
;
A
#
# COMPACT_ATOMS: atom_id res chain seq x y z
N MET A 1 -40.97 18.96 -22.20
CA MET A 1 -39.63 19.57 -22.35
C MET A 1 -38.90 19.61 -21.01
N GLU A 2 -39.56 20.00 -19.91
CA GLU A 2 -39.00 20.00 -18.54
C GLU A 2 -38.37 18.68 -18.09
N ALA A 3 -39.05 17.54 -18.28
CA ALA A 3 -38.52 16.24 -17.84
C ALA A 3 -37.14 15.89 -18.46
N ARG A 4 -36.87 16.32 -19.70
CA ARG A 4 -35.55 16.13 -20.34
C ARG A 4 -34.49 17.06 -19.75
N SER A 5 -34.86 18.30 -19.40
CA SER A 5 -33.95 19.28 -18.79
C SER A 5 -33.53 18.82 -17.38
N THR A 6 -34.46 18.31 -16.57
CA THR A 6 -34.15 17.77 -15.24
C THR A 6 -33.24 16.55 -15.32
N LEU A 7 -33.50 15.61 -16.23
CA LEU A 7 -32.64 14.43 -16.43
C LEU A 7 -31.22 14.82 -16.87
N GLN A 8 -31.08 15.79 -17.79
CA GLN A 8 -29.78 16.29 -18.23
C GLN A 8 -29.00 16.96 -17.09
N SER A 9 -29.68 17.74 -16.24
CA SER A 9 -29.07 18.38 -15.06
C SER A 9 -28.58 17.34 -14.05
N THR A 10 -29.38 16.32 -13.74
CA THR A 10 -28.99 15.23 -12.82
C THR A 10 -27.79 14.45 -13.35
N VAL A 11 -27.77 14.11 -14.63
CA VAL A 11 -26.66 13.36 -15.25
C VAL A 11 -25.36 14.18 -15.25
N ALA A 12 -25.44 15.48 -15.54
CA ALA A 12 -24.28 16.37 -15.50
C ALA A 12 -23.74 16.58 -14.07
N SER A 13 -24.62 16.72 -13.08
CA SER A 13 -24.20 16.81 -11.67
C SER A 13 -23.51 15.52 -11.20
N ASN A 14 -24.08 14.36 -11.52
CA ASN A 14 -23.51 13.06 -11.18
C ASN A 14 -22.14 12.81 -11.84
N SER A 15 -21.93 13.28 -13.08
CA SER A 15 -20.64 13.12 -13.76
C SER A 15 -19.55 13.99 -13.14
N VAL A 16 -19.89 15.21 -12.72
CA VAL A 16 -18.98 16.12 -12.00
C VAL A 16 -18.59 15.55 -10.64
N LEU A 17 -19.56 15.08 -9.86
CA LEU A 17 -19.30 14.44 -8.55
C LEU A 17 -18.36 13.23 -8.69
N ARG A 18 -18.66 12.34 -9.65
CA ARG A 18 -17.84 11.14 -9.90
C ARG A 18 -16.42 11.47 -10.37
N SER A 19 -16.25 12.57 -11.11
CA SER A 19 -14.93 13.06 -11.51
C SER A 19 -14.16 13.60 -10.30
N SER A 20 -14.81 14.41 -9.46
CA SER A 20 -14.21 14.96 -8.24
C SER A 20 -13.76 13.85 -7.29
N GLU A 21 -14.61 12.83 -7.06
CA GLU A 21 -14.27 11.66 -6.25
C GLU A 21 -13.02 10.93 -6.76
N ARG A 22 -12.92 10.71 -8.08
CA ARG A 22 -11.76 10.05 -8.69
C ARG A 22 -10.46 10.81 -8.45
N HIS A 23 -10.49 12.13 -8.57
CA HIS A 23 -9.32 12.97 -8.33
C HIS A 23 -8.95 13.00 -6.85
N PHE A 24 -9.95 13.00 -5.95
CA PHE A 24 -9.72 12.88 -4.52
C PHE A 24 -8.97 11.59 -4.16
N TYR A 25 -9.44 10.43 -4.65
CA TYR A 25 -8.76 9.15 -4.40
C TYR A 25 -7.35 9.12 -5.00
N LEU A 26 -7.15 9.70 -6.18
CA LEU A 26 -5.81 9.80 -6.78
C LEU A 26 -4.86 10.66 -5.93
N TRP A 27 -5.33 11.79 -5.41
CA TRP A 27 -4.55 12.62 -4.51
C TRP A 27 -4.19 11.87 -3.22
N MET A 28 -5.16 11.14 -2.64
CA MET A 28 -4.92 10.32 -1.46
C MET A 28 -3.96 9.16 -1.71
N ALA A 29 -4.00 8.55 -2.89
CA ALA A 29 -3.00 7.57 -3.31
C ALA A 29 -1.59 8.19 -3.38
N GLY A 30 -1.47 9.42 -3.87
CA GLY A 30 -0.21 10.16 -3.86
C GLY A 30 0.31 10.42 -2.44
N VAL A 31 -0.56 10.91 -1.54
CA VAL A 31 -0.22 11.11 -0.13
C VAL A 31 0.20 9.79 0.54
N PHE A 32 -0.48 8.69 0.24
CA PHE A 32 -0.12 7.36 0.74
C PHE A 32 1.31 6.96 0.33
N VAL A 33 1.68 7.14 -0.95
CA VAL A 33 3.05 6.88 -1.42
C VAL A 33 4.05 7.80 -0.69
N LEU A 34 3.76 9.08 -0.56
CA LEU A 34 4.63 10.02 0.16
C LEU A 34 4.83 9.63 1.62
N MET A 35 3.78 9.21 2.32
CA MET A 35 3.88 8.73 3.70
C MET A 35 4.69 7.44 3.80
N ALA A 36 4.51 6.51 2.85
CA ALA A 36 5.27 5.26 2.83
C ALA A 36 6.77 5.52 2.63
N PHE A 37 7.16 6.29 1.61
CA PHE A 37 8.58 6.59 1.38
C PHE A 37 9.15 7.51 2.46
N GLY A 38 8.44 8.57 2.84
CA GLY A 38 8.87 9.52 3.86
C GLY A 38 9.02 8.90 5.24
N GLY A 39 8.03 8.12 5.69
CA GLY A 39 8.05 7.45 6.99
C GLY A 39 9.17 6.41 7.13
N PHE A 40 9.54 5.75 6.02
CA PHE A 40 10.65 4.79 5.98
C PHE A 40 12.00 5.42 5.60
N THR A 41 12.04 6.73 5.36
CA THR A 41 13.30 7.41 5.02
C THR A 41 14.36 7.28 6.12
N PRO A 42 14.09 7.63 7.40
CA PRO A 42 15.13 7.59 8.43
C PRO A 42 15.54 6.16 8.81
N THR A 43 14.64 5.18 8.65
CA THR A 43 14.85 3.80 9.12
C THR A 43 15.34 2.85 8.03
N TYR A 44 15.10 3.17 6.76
CA TYR A 44 15.44 2.30 5.64
C TYR A 44 16.16 3.06 4.51
N TRP A 45 15.52 4.03 3.86
CA TRP A 45 16.07 4.61 2.63
C TRP A 45 17.37 5.38 2.85
N ALA A 46 17.45 6.23 3.87
CA ALA A 46 18.67 6.98 4.15
C ALA A 46 19.83 6.04 4.53
N PRO A 47 19.67 5.07 5.47
CA PRO A 47 20.70 4.08 5.74
C PRO A 47 21.14 3.26 4.52
N VAL A 48 20.21 2.88 3.64
CA VAL A 48 20.51 2.15 2.40
C VAL A 48 21.34 3.02 1.46
N ALA A 49 20.94 4.27 1.27
CA ALA A 49 21.64 5.22 0.41
C ALA A 49 23.05 5.56 0.91
N SER A 50 23.26 5.59 2.23
CA SER A 50 24.57 5.81 2.85
C SER A 50 25.40 4.54 3.03
N GLY A 51 24.88 3.35 2.66
CA GLY A 51 25.56 2.07 2.85
C GLY A 51 25.72 1.67 4.32
N THR A 52 24.92 2.23 5.23
CA THR A 52 24.97 1.96 6.67
C THR A 52 23.82 1.07 7.15
N PHE A 53 22.95 0.62 6.23
CA PHE A 53 21.93 -0.37 6.52
C PHE A 53 22.55 -1.77 6.67
N HIS A 54 22.52 -2.30 7.90
CA HIS A 54 23.06 -3.63 8.23
C HIS A 54 21.95 -4.63 8.62
N GLY A 55 20.72 -4.39 8.15
CA GLY A 55 19.60 -5.28 8.41
C GLY A 55 19.70 -6.60 7.60
N PRO A 56 18.99 -7.67 8.03
CA PRO A 56 18.99 -8.93 7.30
C PRO A 56 18.41 -8.76 5.87
N PRO A 57 18.86 -9.54 4.87
CA PRO A 57 18.46 -9.39 3.46
C PRO A 57 16.95 -9.40 3.21
N ILE A 58 16.19 -10.13 4.04
CA ILE A 58 14.73 -10.17 3.98
C ILE A 58 14.08 -8.79 4.09
N LEU A 59 14.71 -7.83 4.78
CA LEU A 59 14.20 -6.47 4.87
C LEU A 59 14.29 -5.71 3.54
N HIS A 60 15.28 -6.01 2.70
CA HIS A 60 15.32 -5.47 1.34
C HIS A 60 14.23 -6.06 0.45
N ILE A 61 13.99 -7.37 0.56
CA ILE A 61 12.94 -8.05 -0.20
C ILE A 61 11.57 -7.51 0.22
N HIS A 62 11.30 -7.44 1.52
CA HIS A 62 10.06 -6.89 2.06
C HIS A 62 9.88 -5.41 1.65
N GLY A 63 10.93 -4.60 1.79
CA GLY A 63 10.93 -3.21 1.35
C GLY A 63 10.59 -3.08 -0.13
N ALA A 64 11.27 -3.82 -1.00
CA ALA A 64 10.99 -3.80 -2.44
C ALA A 64 9.53 -4.18 -2.76
N LEU A 65 8.98 -5.21 -2.10
CA LEU A 65 7.58 -5.61 -2.25
C LEU A 65 6.62 -4.51 -1.78
N LEU A 66 6.85 -3.95 -0.60
CA LEU A 66 6.04 -2.88 -0.02
C LEU A 66 6.00 -1.65 -0.92
N PHE A 67 7.15 -1.12 -1.30
CA PHE A 67 7.22 0.09 -2.11
C PHE A 67 6.67 -0.14 -3.52
N SER A 68 6.94 -1.31 -4.13
CA SER A 68 6.32 -1.68 -5.40
C SER A 68 4.80 -1.73 -5.29
N TRP A 69 4.26 -2.29 -4.20
CA TRP A 69 2.82 -2.34 -3.97
C TRP A 69 2.21 -0.94 -3.83
N THR A 70 2.86 -0.01 -3.11
CA THR A 70 2.36 1.36 -3.00
C THR A 70 2.34 2.11 -4.34
N LEU A 71 3.36 1.93 -5.18
CA LEU A 71 3.42 2.53 -6.51
C LEU A 71 2.38 1.89 -7.44
N PHE A 72 2.19 0.59 -7.34
CA PHE A 72 1.18 -0.13 -8.10
C PHE A 72 -0.24 0.30 -7.70
N TYR A 73 -0.50 0.53 -6.40
CA TYR A 73 -1.75 1.11 -5.92
C TYR A 73 -2.02 2.50 -6.52
N LEU A 74 -1.00 3.35 -6.60
CA LEU A 74 -1.10 4.65 -7.27
C LEU A 74 -1.42 4.49 -8.76
N MET A 75 -0.76 3.59 -9.48
CA MET A 75 -1.06 3.28 -10.88
C MET A 75 -2.50 2.78 -11.07
N GLN A 76 -2.97 1.85 -10.22
CA GLN A 76 -4.34 1.33 -10.25
C GLN A 76 -5.36 2.47 -10.05
N THR A 77 -5.08 3.37 -9.13
CA THR A 77 -5.93 4.55 -8.86
C THR A 77 -5.90 5.53 -10.04
N ALA A 78 -4.73 5.75 -10.65
CA ALA A 78 -4.57 6.61 -11.81
C ALA A 78 -5.32 6.07 -13.04
N TRP A 79 -5.29 4.75 -13.29
CA TRP A 79 -6.08 4.15 -14.37
C TRP A 79 -7.58 4.37 -14.18
N ILE A 80 -8.08 4.22 -12.95
CA ILE A 80 -9.48 4.54 -12.64
C ILE A 80 -9.76 6.03 -12.84
N ALA A 81 -8.92 6.92 -12.32
CA ALA A 81 -9.11 8.36 -12.48
C ALA A 81 -9.15 8.80 -13.95
N SER A 82 -8.28 8.20 -14.78
CA SER A 82 -8.21 8.44 -16.22
C SER A 82 -9.23 7.66 -17.05
N GLY A 83 -10.15 6.91 -16.44
CA GLY A 83 -11.21 6.18 -17.13
C GLY A 83 -10.81 4.81 -17.72
N HIS A 84 -9.54 4.40 -17.59
CA HIS A 84 -8.99 3.13 -18.10
C HIS A 84 -9.33 1.92 -17.19
N THR A 85 -10.61 1.73 -16.93
CA THR A 85 -11.13 0.64 -16.09
C THR A 85 -10.76 -0.77 -16.60
N PRO A 86 -10.74 -1.05 -17.92
CA PRO A 86 -10.30 -2.36 -18.42
C PRO A 86 -8.86 -2.70 -18.02
N THR A 87 -7.93 -1.74 -18.09
CA THR A 87 -6.53 -1.94 -17.68
C THR A 87 -6.42 -2.24 -16.19
N HIS A 88 -7.13 -1.48 -15.35
CA HIS A 88 -7.20 -1.74 -13.90
C HIS A 88 -7.66 -3.18 -13.59
N ARG A 89 -8.67 -3.66 -14.32
CA ARG A 89 -9.19 -5.03 -14.16
C ARG A 89 -8.20 -6.08 -14.66
N ALA A 90 -7.59 -5.87 -15.81
CA ALA A 90 -6.62 -6.79 -16.40
C ALA A 90 -5.40 -6.99 -15.49
N TRP A 91 -4.96 -5.94 -14.81
CA TRP A 91 -3.82 -5.97 -13.88
C TRP A 91 -4.21 -6.25 -12.42
N GLY A 92 -5.50 -6.35 -12.11
CA GLY A 92 -5.98 -6.56 -10.74
C GLY A 92 -5.42 -7.81 -10.08
N LEU A 93 -5.36 -8.93 -10.83
CA LEU A 93 -4.81 -10.19 -10.30
C LEU A 93 -3.31 -10.07 -9.94
N ALA A 94 -2.54 -9.32 -10.73
CA ALA A 94 -1.14 -9.05 -10.42
C ALA A 94 -1.00 -8.26 -9.09
N GLY A 95 -1.91 -7.32 -8.85
CA GLY A 95 -1.98 -6.59 -7.58
C GLY A 95 -2.30 -7.49 -6.39
N ILE A 96 -3.26 -8.42 -6.55
CA ILE A 96 -3.61 -9.40 -5.52
C ILE A 96 -2.42 -10.32 -5.21
N ALA A 97 -1.74 -10.81 -6.25
CA ALA A 97 -0.54 -11.64 -6.09
C ALA A 97 0.59 -10.88 -5.36
N LEU A 98 0.87 -9.65 -5.77
CA LEU A 98 1.88 -8.79 -5.14
C LEU A 98 1.56 -8.54 -3.66
N PHE A 99 0.30 -8.20 -3.34
CA PHE A 99 -0.14 -8.03 -1.96
C PHE A 99 0.05 -9.30 -1.13
N SER A 100 -0.29 -10.46 -1.71
CA SER A 100 -0.19 -11.76 -1.03
C SER A 100 1.26 -12.09 -0.68
N VAL A 101 2.19 -11.93 -1.63
CA VAL A 101 3.62 -12.14 -1.40
C VAL A 101 4.17 -11.13 -0.38
N MET A 102 3.75 -9.87 -0.46
CA MET A 102 4.09 -8.84 0.52
C MET A 102 3.65 -9.25 1.93
N MET A 103 2.42 -9.74 2.11
CA MET A 103 1.91 -10.20 3.41
C MET A 103 2.74 -11.36 3.97
N CYS A 104 3.05 -12.36 3.14
CA CYS A 104 3.90 -13.47 3.56
C CYS A 104 5.30 -12.98 3.97
N SER A 105 5.87 -12.03 3.24
CA SER A 105 7.19 -11.47 3.55
C SER A 105 7.24 -10.76 4.90
N ILE A 106 6.14 -10.15 5.38
CA ILE A 106 6.06 -9.54 6.71
C ILE A 106 6.33 -10.59 7.79
N VAL A 107 5.67 -11.74 7.68
CA VAL A 107 5.81 -12.82 8.68
C VAL A 107 7.26 -13.31 8.73
N VAL A 108 7.86 -13.55 7.57
CA VAL A 108 9.27 -13.98 7.48
C VAL A 108 10.20 -12.92 8.05
N ALA A 109 10.02 -11.64 7.67
CA ALA A 109 10.83 -10.54 8.15
C ALA A 109 10.77 -10.40 9.68
N GLN A 110 9.56 -10.48 10.28
CA GLN A 110 9.39 -10.37 11.72
C GLN A 110 10.02 -11.55 12.46
N ILE A 111 9.88 -12.78 11.96
CA ILE A 111 10.55 -13.94 12.54
C ILE A 111 12.07 -13.74 12.53
N THR A 112 12.64 -13.26 11.42
CA THR A 112 14.09 -12.99 11.32
C THR A 112 14.54 -11.91 12.30
N VAL A 113 13.81 -10.80 12.38
CA VAL A 113 14.14 -9.68 13.29
C VAL A 113 14.06 -10.10 14.75
N VAL A 114 13.00 -10.82 15.15
CA VAL A 114 12.84 -11.32 16.52
C VAL A 114 13.97 -12.28 16.90
N ARG A 115 14.31 -13.24 16.01
CA ARG A 115 15.42 -14.17 16.26
C ARG A 115 16.77 -13.46 16.39
N LEU A 116 17.01 -12.43 15.58
CA LEU A 116 18.22 -11.62 15.67
C LEU A 116 18.27 -10.82 16.99
N ALA A 117 17.13 -10.25 17.40
CA ALA A 117 17.02 -9.56 18.67
C ALA A 117 17.25 -10.49 19.86
N ASP A 118 16.69 -11.70 19.84
CA ASP A 118 16.93 -12.75 20.86
C ASP A 118 18.43 -13.08 20.95
N ALA A 119 19.11 -13.28 19.81
CA ALA A 119 20.55 -13.58 19.77
C ALA A 119 21.42 -12.46 20.36
N HIS A 120 20.95 -11.20 20.32
CA HIS A 120 21.63 -10.04 20.88
C HIS A 120 21.16 -9.66 22.30
N GLY A 121 20.29 -10.47 22.92
CA GLY A 121 19.77 -10.21 24.27
C GLY A 121 18.60 -9.22 24.36
N TYR A 122 18.04 -8.79 23.22
CA TYR A 122 16.94 -7.82 23.13
C TYR A 122 15.60 -8.46 22.75
N GLY A 123 15.44 -9.75 22.98
CA GLY A 123 14.27 -10.54 22.58
C GLY A 123 12.91 -9.96 22.95
N ASP A 124 12.80 -9.47 24.19
CA ASP A 124 11.53 -8.93 24.71
C ASP A 124 11.12 -7.62 24.01
N ALA A 125 12.10 -6.75 23.73
CA ALA A 125 11.88 -5.56 22.93
C ALA A 125 11.52 -5.91 21.48
N GLY A 126 12.21 -6.90 20.89
CA GLY A 126 11.93 -7.39 19.54
C GLY A 126 10.50 -7.89 19.38
N ARG A 127 9.98 -8.68 20.34
CA ARG A 127 8.60 -9.16 20.33
C ARG A 127 7.57 -8.04 20.46
N ARG A 128 7.81 -7.04 21.33
CA ARG A 128 6.90 -5.88 21.47
C ARG A 128 6.81 -5.07 20.18
N PHE A 129 7.93 -4.84 19.50
CA PHE A 129 7.92 -4.20 18.20
C PHE A 129 7.22 -5.05 17.14
N ALA A 130 7.46 -6.36 17.12
CA ALA A 130 6.82 -7.28 16.17
C ALA A 130 5.29 -7.31 16.33
N ALA A 131 4.78 -7.16 17.57
CA ALA A 131 3.34 -7.12 17.84
C ALA A 131 2.63 -6.02 17.03
N VAL A 132 3.24 -4.86 16.84
CA VAL A 132 2.65 -3.76 16.04
C VAL A 132 2.40 -4.21 14.60
N ALA A 133 3.41 -4.82 13.97
CA ALA A 133 3.28 -5.30 12.59
C ALA A 133 2.32 -6.50 12.48
N LEU A 134 2.40 -7.44 13.42
CA LEU A 134 1.59 -8.65 13.41
C LEU A 134 0.11 -8.38 13.71
N CYS A 135 -0.21 -7.39 14.55
CA CYS A 135 -1.59 -6.94 14.77
C CYS A 135 -2.14 -6.15 13.58
N GLY A 136 -1.30 -5.40 12.86
CA GLY A 136 -1.72 -4.68 11.65
C GLY A 136 -2.02 -5.59 10.46
N LEU A 137 -1.32 -6.73 10.36
CA LEU A 137 -1.46 -7.69 9.26
C LEU A 137 -2.91 -8.19 9.04
N PRO A 138 -3.65 -8.70 10.05
CA PRO A 138 -5.04 -9.14 9.85
C PRO A 138 -5.97 -7.98 9.50
N VAL A 139 -5.73 -6.78 10.03
CA VAL A 139 -6.53 -5.59 9.70
C VAL A 139 -6.36 -5.24 8.21
N LEU A 140 -5.11 -5.24 7.73
CA LEU A 140 -4.80 -4.93 6.34
C LEU A 140 -5.35 -6.00 5.39
N ILE A 141 -5.23 -7.29 5.74
CA ILE A 141 -5.84 -8.38 4.98
C ILE A 141 -7.36 -8.21 4.93
N GLY A 142 -8.01 -7.92 6.07
CA GLY A 142 -9.45 -7.72 6.13
C GLY A 142 -9.92 -6.58 5.24
N PHE A 143 -9.28 -5.40 5.31
CA PHE A 143 -9.62 -4.28 4.43
C PHE A 143 -9.36 -4.58 2.96
N PHE A 144 -8.24 -5.25 2.64
CA PHE A 144 -7.93 -5.59 1.25
C PHE A 144 -8.95 -6.60 0.68
N SER A 145 -9.33 -7.62 1.45
CA SER A 145 -10.34 -8.60 1.05
C SER A 145 -11.72 -7.98 0.85
N LEU A 146 -12.10 -6.98 1.66
CA LEU A 146 -13.36 -6.25 1.50
C LEU A 146 -13.36 -5.28 0.32
N ALA A 147 -12.19 -4.94 -0.22
CA ALA A 147 -12.03 -4.01 -1.32
C ALA A 147 -12.02 -4.68 -2.71
N ILE A 148 -11.99 -6.02 -2.76
CA ILE A 148 -12.07 -6.83 -3.99
C ILE A 148 -13.52 -7.22 -4.25
#